data_AF-A0A9D8MFB7-F1
#
_entry.id   AF-A0A9D8MFB7-F1
#
_cell.length_a   1.000
_cell.length_b   1.000
_cell.length_c   1.000
_cell.angle_alpha   90.00
_cell.angle_beta   90.00
_cell.angle_gamma   90.00
#
_symmetry.space_group_name_H-M   'P 1'
#
loop_
_entity.id
_entity.type
_entity.pdbx_description
1 polymer ?
#
loop_
_entity_poly.entity_id
_entity_poly.type
_entity_poly.pdbx_seq_one_letter_code
_entity_poly.pdbx_strand_id
1 'polypeptide(L)'
;MKRYYILVLLVFAAMMAFAQEGSGLNLAAIDKQVIPEDTAVRKGVLSNGLTYYVCRNDKPAKQAFFYLLVKAGSIVEQDNERGIS
;
A
#
# COMPACT_ATOMS: atom_id res chain seq x y z
N MET A 1 -48.16 1.95 -37.04
CA MET A 1 -47.57 3.05 -36.25
C MET A 1 -47.18 2.63 -34.83
N LYS A 2 -48.12 2.26 -33.95
CA LYS A 2 -47.85 2.00 -32.50
C LYS A 2 -46.84 0.89 -32.17
N ARG A 3 -46.74 -0.17 -32.99
CA ARG A 3 -45.84 -1.32 -32.77
C ARG A 3 -44.34 -1.00 -32.94
N TYR A 4 -44.02 -0.02 -33.80
CA TYR A 4 -42.62 0.38 -34.02
C TYR A 4 -42.05 1.18 -32.85
N TYR A 5 -42.89 1.92 -32.12
CA TYR A 5 -42.46 2.65 -30.91
C TYR A 5 -41.99 1.71 -29.80
N ILE A 6 -42.63 0.53 -29.66
CA ILE A 6 -42.21 -0.48 -28.69
C ILE A 6 -40.84 -1.04 -29.08
N LEU A 7 -40.63 -1.30 -30.38
CA LEU A 7 -39.35 -1.79 -30.90
C LEU A 7 -38.23 -0.76 -30.71
N VAL A 8 -38.50 0.52 -30.98
CA VAL A 8 -37.54 1.61 -30.76
C VAL A 8 -37.21 1.79 -29.27
N LEU A 9 -38.21 1.70 -28.39
CA LEU A 9 -37.99 1.75 -26.94
C LEU A 9 -37.14 0.58 -26.43
N LEU A 10 -37.35 -0.62 -26.97
CA LEU A 10 -36.56 -1.80 -26.60
C LEU A 10 -35.10 -1.67 -27.06
N VAL A 11 -34.86 -1.14 -28.26
CA VAL A 11 -33.49 -0.89 -28.74
C VAL A 11 -32.81 0.20 -27.90
N PHE A 12 -33.52 1.27 -27.56
CA PHE A 12 -32.98 2.33 -26.72
C PHE A 12 -32.63 1.85 -25.29
N ALA A 13 -33.51 1.04 -24.69
CA ALA A 13 -33.24 0.41 -23.40
C ALA A 13 -32.03 -0.55 -23.46
N ALA A 14 -31.88 -1.30 -24.55
CA ALA A 14 -30.71 -2.15 -24.75
C ALA A 14 -29.41 -1.32 -24.88
N MET A 15 -29.44 -0.19 -25.60
CA MET A 15 -28.27 0.70 -25.71
C MET A 15 -27.87 1.31 -24.36
N MET A 16 -28.84 1.68 -23.51
CA MET A 16 -28.55 2.17 -22.15
C MET A 16 -27.92 1.09 -21.26
N ALA A 17 -28.31 -0.18 -21.43
CA ALA A 17 -27.75 -1.30 -20.67
C ALA A 17 -26.28 -1.59 -21.02
N PHE A 18 -25.86 -1.33 -22.27
CA PHE A 18 -24.45 -1.47 -22.69
C PHE A 18 -23.58 -0.25 -22.37
N ALA A 19 -24.17 0.90 -22.02
CA ALA A 19 -23.43 2.15 -21.77
C ALA A 19 -22.85 2.26 -20.35
N GLN A 20 -23.09 1.28 -19.47
CA GLN A 20 -22.55 1.27 -18.11
C GLN A 20 -21.18 0.56 -18.05
N GLU A 21 -20.22 0.99 -18.86
CA GLU A 21 -18.81 0.81 -18.50
C GLU A 21 -18.47 1.86 -17.45
N GLY A 22 -18.75 1.53 -16.19
CA GLY A 22 -18.39 2.35 -15.06
C GLY A 22 -16.87 2.46 -14.95
N SER A 23 -16.31 3.58 -15.41
CA SER A 23 -15.01 4.08 -14.94
C SER A 23 -15.13 4.54 -13.49
N GLY A 24 -15.51 3.62 -12.61
CA GLY A 24 -15.45 3.82 -11.18
C GLY A 24 -13.99 3.65 -10.76
N LEU A 25 -13.43 4.68 -10.13
CA LEU A 25 -12.24 4.51 -9.31
C LEU A 25 -12.54 3.39 -8.30
N ASN A 26 -11.93 2.22 -8.51
CA ASN A 26 -12.08 1.09 -7.61
C ASN A 26 -11.30 1.42 -6.33
N LEU A 27 -11.96 2.08 -5.37
CA LEU A 27 -11.37 2.43 -4.07
C LEU A 27 -10.82 1.18 -3.35
N ALA A 28 -11.41 0.00 -3.56
CA ALA A 28 -10.91 -1.25 -3.01
C ALA A 28 -9.61 -1.75 -3.67
N ALA A 29 -9.22 -1.18 -4.83
CA ALA A 29 -7.92 -1.43 -5.45
C ALA A 29 -6.80 -0.57 -4.85
N ILE A 30 -7.13 0.58 -4.23
CA ILE A 30 -6.13 1.45 -3.56
C ILE A 30 -5.56 0.73 -2.34
N ASP A 31 -6.40 0.07 -1.52
CA ASP A 31 -5.95 -0.69 -0.35
C ASP A 31 -5.15 -1.95 -0.68
N LYS A 32 -5.26 -2.46 -1.92
CA LYS A 32 -4.56 -3.67 -2.38
C LYS A 32 -3.34 -3.38 -3.25
N GLN A 33 -3.06 -2.12 -3.54
CA GLN A 33 -1.89 -1.76 -4.31
C GLN A 33 -0.65 -1.94 -3.43
N VAL A 34 0.01 -3.09 -3.57
CA VAL A 34 1.30 -3.36 -2.91
C VAL A 34 2.32 -2.37 -3.47
N ILE A 35 2.79 -1.46 -2.63
CA ILE A 35 3.94 -0.62 -2.95
C ILE A 35 5.16 -1.56 -3.00
N PRO A 36 5.89 -1.64 -4.13
CA PRO A 36 7.06 -2.50 -4.22
C PRO A 36 8.13 -2.02 -3.24
N GLU A 37 8.83 -2.97 -2.61
CA GLU A 37 10.00 -2.65 -1.79
C GLU A 37 11.13 -2.07 -2.66
N ASP A 38 11.91 -1.13 -2.11
CA ASP A 38 13.06 -0.56 -2.80
C ASP A 38 14.16 -1.61 -2.97
N THR A 39 14.45 -1.95 -4.23
CA THR A 39 15.49 -2.91 -4.60
C THR A 39 16.91 -2.52 -4.16
N ALA A 40 17.17 -1.25 -3.86
CA ALA A 40 18.45 -0.79 -3.32
C ALA A 40 18.68 -1.23 -1.86
N VAL A 41 17.61 -1.58 -1.15
CA VAL A 41 17.65 -2.00 0.25
C VAL A 41 17.74 -3.52 0.33
N ARG A 42 18.82 -4.02 0.93
CA ARG A 42 18.95 -5.42 1.31
C ARG A 42 18.35 -5.60 2.71
N LYS A 43 17.35 -6.47 2.81
CA LYS A 43 16.62 -6.78 4.04
C LYS A 43 16.71 -8.27 4.36
N GLY A 44 16.74 -8.62 5.63
CA GLY A 44 16.72 -10.01 6.07
C GLY A 44 16.53 -10.16 7.57
N VAL A 45 16.39 -11.40 8.02
CA VAL A 45 16.27 -11.77 9.44
C VAL A 45 17.35 -12.80 9.75
N LEU A 46 18.13 -12.55 10.79
CA LEU A 46 19.17 -13.46 11.27
C LEU A 46 18.54 -14.63 12.06
N SER A 47 19.31 -15.69 12.32
CA SER A 47 18.84 -16.87 13.06
C SER A 47 18.37 -16.57 14.49
N ASN A 48 18.86 -15.47 15.09
CA ASN A 48 18.44 -14.99 16.40
C ASN A 48 17.21 -14.07 16.36
N GLY A 49 16.61 -13.86 15.19
CA GLY A 49 15.43 -13.00 15.00
C GLY A 49 15.72 -11.52 14.75
N LEU A 50 16.98 -11.08 14.78
CA LEU A 50 17.31 -9.69 14.46
C LEU A 50 17.04 -9.39 13.00
N THR A 51 16.22 -8.38 12.72
CA THR A 51 15.99 -7.88 11.36
C THR A 51 17.03 -6.84 11.01
N TYR A 52 17.64 -6.95 9.82
CA TYR A 52 18.58 -5.96 9.31
C TYR A 52 18.08 -5.32 8.03
N TYR A 53 18.53 -4.08 7.81
CA TYR A 53 18.36 -3.31 6.58
C TYR A 53 19.72 -2.71 6.21
N VAL A 54 20.14 -2.89 4.97
CA VAL A 54 21.39 -2.33 4.44
C VAL A 54 21.09 -1.66 3.12
N CYS A 55 21.35 -0.36 3.05
CA CYS A 55 21.24 0.42 1.82
C CYS A 55 22.64 0.98 1.47
N ARG A 56 23.06 0.81 0.22
CA ARG A 56 24.32 1.41 -0.24
C ARG A 56 24.11 2.90 -0.45
N ASN A 57 24.98 3.70 0.15
CA ASN A 57 25.03 5.14 -0.07
C ASN A 57 26.49 5.56 -0.34
N ASP A 58 26.72 6.30 -1.41
CA ASP A 58 28.05 6.74 -1.81
C ASP A 58 28.41 8.14 -1.25
N LYS A 59 27.49 8.82 -0.55
CA LYS A 59 27.66 10.20 -0.05
C LYS A 59 27.20 10.41 1.40
N PRO A 60 28.05 10.94 2.30
CA PRO A 60 29.45 11.29 2.10
C PRO A 60 30.33 10.05 1.88
N ALA A 61 31.37 10.21 1.05
CA ALA A 61 32.27 9.10 0.72
C ALA A 61 33.03 8.62 1.96
N LYS A 62 33.35 7.31 1.98
CA LYS A 62 34.11 6.64 3.06
C LYS A 62 33.44 6.72 4.44
N GLN A 63 32.12 6.83 4.49
CA GLN A 63 31.35 6.80 5.73
C GLN A 63 30.26 5.73 5.66
N ALA A 64 29.91 5.19 6.82
CA ALA A 64 28.76 4.32 7.00
C ALA A 64 28.05 4.72 8.28
N PHE A 65 26.73 4.66 8.26
CA PHE A 65 25.90 4.92 9.43
C PHE A 65 25.33 3.60 9.93
N PHE A 66 25.45 3.39 11.25
CA PHE A 66 24.92 2.22 11.91
C PHE A 66 23.88 2.67 12.93
N TYR A 67 22.68 2.09 12.83
CA TYR A 67 21.59 2.34 13.76
C TYR A 67 21.16 1.01 14.34
N LEU A 68 21.01 0.97 15.66
CA LEU A 68 20.32 -0.11 16.35
C LEU A 68 18.94 0.40 16.74
N LEU A 69 17.90 -0.20 16.17
CA LEU A 69 16.53 0.12 16.52
C LEU A 69 16.02 -0.93 17.48
N VAL A 70 15.52 -0.48 18.62
CA VAL A 70 14.74 -1.31 19.53
C VAL A 70 13.28 -0.93 19.34
N LYS A 71 12.42 -1.92 19.09
CA LYS A 71 10.97 -1.70 18.97
C LYS A 71 10.33 -1.57 20.35
N ALA A 72 10.82 -0.63 21.14
CA ALA A 72 10.34 -0.26 22.46
C ALA A 72 10.57 1.24 22.68
N GLY A 73 9.77 1.84 23.56
CA GLY A 73 9.83 3.26 23.91
C GLY A 73 8.77 3.58 24.95
N SER A 74 8.57 4.85 25.27
CA SER A 74 7.72 5.26 26.40
C SER A 74 6.25 4.82 26.32
N ILE A 75 5.71 4.56 25.12
CA ILE A 75 4.34 4.07 24.94
C ILE A 75 4.09 2.72 25.64
N VAL A 76 5.14 1.89 25.78
CA VAL A 76 5.03 0.57 26.42
C VAL A 76 5.43 0.58 27.90
N GLU A 77 5.74 1.75 28.47
CA GLU A 77 6.05 1.88 29.91
C GLU A 77 4.79 1.73 30.77
N GLN A 78 4.93 1.04 31.91
CA GLN A 78 3.95 1.07 32.98
C GLN A 78 4.07 2.34 33.83
N ASP A 79 3.09 2.61 34.69
CA ASP A 79 3.08 3.83 35.53
C ASP A 79 4.31 3.97 36.41
N ASN A 80 4.86 2.85 36.90
CA ASN A 80 6.08 2.81 37.70
C ASN A 80 7.37 2.74 36.85
N GLU A 81 7.27 2.75 35.52
CA GLU A 81 8.39 2.67 34.57
C GLU A 81 8.55 3.93 33.72
N ARG A 82 7.81 5.00 34.05
CA ARG A 82 7.81 6.24 33.27
C ARG A 82 9.21 6.88 33.21
N GLY A 83 9.74 7.04 32.00
CA GLY A 83 11.04 7.64 31.74
C GLY A 83 12.23 6.67 31.89
N ILE A 84 11.99 5.36 31.85
CA ILE A 84 13.05 4.34 31.85
C ILE A 84 13.62 4.09 30.45
N SER A 85 12.79 4.25 29.41
CA SER A 85 13.15 3.93 28.02
C SER A 85 14.30 4.76 27.43
#